data_AF-A0A3B9KUY0-F1
#
_entry.id   AF-A0A3B9KUY0-F1
#
_cell.length_a   1.000
_cell.length_b   1.000
_cell.length_c   1.000
_cell.angle_alpha   90.00
_cell.angle_beta   90.00
_cell.angle_gamma   90.00
#
_symmetry.space_group_name_H-M   'P 1'
#
loop_
_entity.id
_entity.type
_entity.pdbx_description
1 polymer ?
#
loop_
_entity_poly.entity_id
_entity_poly.type
_entity_poly.pdbx_seq_one_letter_code
_entity_poly.pdbx_strand_id
1 'polypeptide(L)'
;MVGTFWAFVPAIIAIVLALATKQVYLSLFAGIFAGAMFLAGGNPIEAISNLFITMGGQLGGNGGILIFLVILGIFAVLMVKTGGSKAYGEWAAGKIKTKKGAQLATVGLGALIFVDDYFNCLTVGNAMRPVTDKHKI
;
A
#
# COMPACT_ATOMS: atom_id res chain seq x y z
N MET A 1 -17.47 -7.62 -22.47
CA MET A 1 -16.63 -6.49 -22.00
C MET A 1 -15.56 -6.90 -20.99
N VAL A 2 -15.33 -8.20 -20.75
CA VAL A 2 -14.18 -8.67 -19.96
C VAL A 2 -13.04 -8.95 -20.96
N GLY A 3 -11.87 -8.34 -20.74
CA GLY A 3 -10.69 -8.50 -21.61
C GLY A 3 -10.45 -7.43 -22.70
N THR A 4 -11.21 -6.33 -22.69
CA THR A 4 -11.01 -5.18 -23.62
C THR A 4 -10.43 -3.98 -22.88
N PHE A 5 -9.88 -3.00 -23.60
CA PHE A 5 -9.36 -1.73 -23.03
C PHE A 5 -10.29 -1.05 -22.01
N TRP A 6 -11.61 -1.22 -22.18
CA TRP A 6 -12.65 -0.73 -21.27
C TRP A 6 -12.54 -1.26 -19.83
N ALA A 7 -11.85 -2.37 -19.58
CA ALA A 7 -11.60 -2.90 -18.24
C ALA A 7 -10.68 -2.01 -17.38
N PHE A 8 -9.87 -1.15 -18.01
CA PHE A 8 -8.99 -0.21 -17.28
C PHE A 8 -9.72 1.05 -16.83
N VAL A 9 -10.90 1.34 -17.39
CA VAL A 9 -11.63 2.59 -17.11
C VAL A 9 -11.92 2.78 -15.61
N PRO A 10 -12.43 1.78 -14.86
CA PRO A 10 -12.65 1.91 -13.42
C PRO A 10 -11.37 2.25 -12.63
N ALA A 11 -10.25 1.62 -12.99
CA ALA A 11 -8.96 1.86 -12.34
C ALA A 11 -8.40 3.25 -12.64
N ILE A 12 -8.52 3.70 -13.91
CA ILE A 12 -8.10 5.05 -14.31
C ILE A 12 -8.94 6.09 -13.59
N ILE A 13 -10.26 5.92 -13.50
CA ILE A 13 -11.15 6.81 -12.74
C ILE A 13 -10.69 6.90 -11.28
N ALA A 14 -10.43 5.77 -10.63
CA ALA A 14 -9.95 5.75 -9.24
C ALA A 14 -8.65 6.54 -9.06
N ILE A 15 -7.65 6.31 -9.93
CA ILE A 15 -6.33 6.95 -9.82
C ILE A 15 -6.44 8.46 -10.10
N VAL A 16 -7.12 8.85 -11.17
CA VAL A 16 -7.26 10.26 -11.56
C VAL A 16 -8.01 11.03 -10.49
N LEU A 17 -9.11 10.48 -9.98
CA LEU A 17 -9.85 11.12 -8.89
C LEU A 17 -9.01 11.18 -7.61
N ALA A 18 -8.24 10.14 -7.28
CA ALA A 18 -7.42 10.13 -6.07
C ALA A 18 -6.35 11.23 -6.11
N LEU A 19 -5.73 11.44 -7.28
CA LEU A 19 -4.74 12.49 -7.49
C LEU A 19 -5.36 13.89 -7.52
N ALA A 20 -6.52 14.05 -8.14
CA ALA A 20 -7.19 15.35 -8.27
C ALA A 20 -7.88 15.82 -6.98
N THR A 21 -8.64 14.93 -6.34
CA THR A 21 -9.41 15.26 -5.13
C THR A 21 -8.59 15.17 -3.85
N LYS A 22 -7.43 14.50 -3.90
CA LYS A 22 -6.63 14.12 -2.72
C LYS A 22 -7.45 13.33 -1.67
N GLN A 23 -8.57 12.73 -2.08
CA GLN A 23 -9.46 11.93 -1.23
C GLN A 23 -9.47 10.49 -1.74
N VAL A 24 -8.50 9.71 -1.27
CA VAL A 24 -8.25 8.34 -1.75
C VAL A 24 -9.47 7.44 -1.56
N TYR A 25 -10.12 7.49 -0.38
CA TYR A 25 -11.27 6.63 -0.08
C TYR A 25 -12.45 6.85 -1.02
N LEU A 26 -12.82 8.11 -1.26
CA LEU A 26 -13.93 8.47 -2.15
C LEU A 26 -13.60 8.14 -3.61
N SER A 27 -12.35 8.34 -4.00
CA SER A 27 -11.89 8.02 -5.35
C SER A 27 -11.87 6.52 -5.63
N LEU A 28 -11.43 5.72 -4.65
CA LEU A 28 -11.47 4.27 -4.72
C LEU A 28 -12.91 3.78 -4.82
N PHE A 29 -13.82 4.32 -3.98
CA PHE A 29 -15.24 3.98 -4.05
C PHE A 29 -15.85 4.32 -5.41
N ALA A 30 -15.57 5.50 -5.95
CA ALA A 30 -16.05 5.91 -7.27
C ALA A 30 -15.55 4.98 -8.39
N GLY A 31 -14.29 4.52 -8.30
CA GLY A 31 -13.74 3.52 -9.23
C GLY A 31 -14.44 2.16 -9.12
N ILE A 32 -14.64 1.65 -7.89
CA ILE A 32 -15.37 0.39 -7.66
C ILE A 32 -16.80 0.49 -8.17
N PHE A 33 -17.48 1.61 -7.91
CA PHE A 33 -18.83 1.88 -8.40
C PHE A 33 -18.89 1.94 -9.93
N ALA A 34 -17.94 2.61 -10.57
CA ALA A 34 -17.81 2.61 -12.02
C ALA A 34 -17.63 1.18 -12.55
N GLY A 35 -16.76 0.37 -11.93
CA GLY A 35 -16.57 -1.04 -12.29
C GLY A 35 -17.85 -1.87 -12.12
N ALA A 36 -18.58 -1.67 -11.02
CA ALA A 36 -19.87 -2.33 -10.79
C ALA A 36 -20.92 -1.93 -11.83
N MET A 37 -20.96 -0.66 -12.24
CA MET A 37 -21.83 -0.17 -13.32
C MET A 37 -21.50 -0.81 -14.67
N PHE A 38 -20.21 -0.99 -14.98
CA PHE A 38 -19.78 -1.71 -16.19
C PHE A 38 -20.21 -3.18 -16.18
N LEU A 39 -20.14 -3.84 -15.02
CA LEU A 39 -20.56 -5.24 -14.87
C LEU A 39 -22.09 -5.40 -14.93
N ALA A 40 -22.84 -4.44 -14.38
CA ALA A 40 -24.31 -4.44 -14.37
C ALA A 40 -24.94 -3.91 -15.67
N GLY A 41 -24.15 -3.71 -16.75
CA GLY A 41 -24.67 -3.22 -18.03
C GLY A 41 -25.31 -1.83 -17.97
N GLY A 42 -24.92 -1.00 -16.99
CA GLY A 42 -25.48 0.34 -16.78
C GLY A 42 -26.71 0.40 -15.87
N ASN A 43 -27.14 -0.71 -15.27
CA ASN A 43 -28.23 -0.70 -14.28
C ASN A 43 -27.71 -0.33 -12.87
N PRO A 44 -28.09 0.84 -12.32
CA PRO A 44 -27.56 1.31 -11.04
C PRO A 44 -28.05 0.48 -9.84
N ILE A 45 -29.26 -0.08 -9.90
CA ILE A 45 -29.81 -0.89 -8.80
C ILE A 45 -29.03 -2.19 -8.67
N GLU A 46 -28.78 -2.83 -9.81
CA GLU A 46 -28.01 -4.06 -9.89
C GLU A 46 -26.53 -3.84 -9.56
N ALA A 47 -25.95 -2.71 -10.01
CA ALA A 47 -24.58 -2.32 -9.67
C ALA A 47 -24.38 -2.18 -8.16
N ILE A 48 -25.31 -1.51 -7.47
CA ILE A 48 -25.26 -1.33 -6.01
C ILE A 48 -25.36 -2.70 -5.30
N SER A 49 -26.31 -3.54 -5.72
CA SER A 49 -26.48 -4.88 -5.15
C SER A 49 -25.20 -5.73 -5.29
N ASN A 50 -24.64 -5.77 -6.50
CA ASN A 50 -23.41 -6.51 -6.80
C ASN A 50 -22.21 -5.96 -6.03
N LEU A 51 -22.13 -4.65 -5.84
CA LEU A 51 -21.07 -4.00 -5.07
C LEU A 51 -21.09 -4.46 -3.61
N PHE A 52 -22.25 -4.44 -2.94
CA PHE A 52 -22.37 -4.88 -1.55
C PHE A 52 -22.13 -6.37 -1.37
N ILE A 53 -22.66 -7.22 -2.26
CA ILE A 53 -22.43 -8.67 -2.22
C ILE A 53 -20.93 -8.97 -2.40
N THR A 54 -20.29 -8.33 -3.38
CA THR A 54 -18.87 -8.52 -3.65
C THR A 54 -18.01 -8.02 -2.50
N MET A 55 -18.30 -6.84 -1.94
CA MET A 55 -17.57 -6.30 -0.80
C MET A 55 -17.70 -7.21 0.43
N GLY A 56 -18.90 -7.71 0.73
CA GLY A 56 -19.13 -8.66 1.82
C GLY A 56 -18.34 -9.94 1.65
N GLY A 57 -18.36 -10.53 0.44
CA GLY A 57 -17.60 -11.73 0.12
C GLY A 57 -16.08 -11.52 0.22
N GLN A 58 -15.57 -10.40 -0.29
CA GLN A 58 -14.14 -10.08 -0.24
C GLN A 58 -13.65 -9.77 1.18
N LEU A 59 -14.46 -9.11 2.01
CA LEU A 59 -14.13 -8.89 3.42
C LEU A 59 -14.03 -10.21 4.20
N GLY A 60 -14.96 -11.13 3.96
CA GLY A 60 -14.92 -12.46 4.57
C GLY A 60 -13.75 -13.32 4.07
N GLY A 61 -13.48 -13.31 2.75
CA GLY A 61 -12.44 -14.12 2.13
C GLY A 61 -11.01 -13.64 2.42
N ASN A 62 -10.82 -12.34 2.63
CA ASN A 62 -9.50 -11.74 2.83
C ASN A 62 -9.18 -11.39 4.29
N GLY A 63 -9.93 -11.93 5.26
CA GLY A 63 -9.69 -11.69 6.68
C GLY A 63 -8.26 -12.04 7.15
N GLY A 64 -7.60 -12.99 6.47
CA GLY A 64 -6.19 -13.32 6.72
C GLY A 64 -5.24 -12.14 6.52
N ILE A 65 -5.55 -11.23 5.58
CA ILE A 65 -4.74 -10.01 5.34
C ILE A 65 -4.84 -9.09 6.55
N LEU A 66 -6.02 -8.93 7.16
CA LEU A 66 -6.17 -8.09 8.36
C LEU A 66 -5.34 -8.63 9.52
N ILE A 67 -5.37 -9.94 9.75
CA ILE A 67 -4.57 -10.58 10.80
C ILE A 67 -3.07 -10.39 10.51
N PHE A 68 -2.66 -10.59 9.25
CA PHE A 68 -1.30 -10.38 8.81
C PHE A 68 -0.82 -8.94 9.05
N LEU A 69 -1.63 -7.93 8.72
CA LEU A 69 -1.33 -6.52 8.96
C LEU A 69 -1.16 -6.20 10.45
N VAL A 70 -2.01 -6.77 11.30
CA VAL A 70 -1.88 -6.61 12.76
C VAL A 70 -0.58 -7.22 13.25
N ILE A 71 -0.23 -8.44 12.82
CA ILE A 71 1.01 -9.10 13.21
C ILE A 71 2.24 -8.32 12.72
N LEU A 72 2.23 -7.85 11.47
CA LEU A 72 3.30 -7.02 10.93
C LEU A 72 3.45 -5.72 11.71
N GLY A 73 2.34 -5.05 12.04
CA GLY A 73 2.31 -3.85 12.87
C GLY A 73 2.93 -4.09 14.26
N ILE A 74 2.58 -5.21 14.91
CA ILE A 74 3.17 -5.62 16.19
C ILE A 74 4.67 -5.85 16.03
N PHE A 75 5.10 -6.58 15.01
CA PHE A 75 6.51 -6.85 14.74
C PHE A 75 7.31 -5.57 14.51
N ALA A 76 6.77 -4.64 13.73
CA ALA A 76 7.38 -3.34 13.49
C ALA A 76 7.56 -2.54 14.77
N VAL A 77 6.54 -2.49 15.64
CA VAL A 77 6.63 -1.80 16.93
C VAL A 77 7.64 -2.47 17.86
N LEU A 78 7.68 -3.81 17.89
CA LEU A 78 8.65 -4.55 18.68
C LEU A 78 10.09 -4.28 18.23
N MET A 79 10.35 -4.27 16.92
CA MET A 79 11.67 -3.95 16.35
C MET A 79 12.17 -2.55 16.75
N VAL A 80 11.26 -1.57 16.79
CA VAL A 80 11.58 -0.22 17.24
C VAL A 80 11.81 -0.19 18.75
N LYS A 81 10.98 -0.88 19.55
CA LYS A 81 11.08 -0.90 21.02
C LYS A 81 12.30 -1.65 21.55
N THR A 82 12.72 -2.72 20.89
CA THR A 82 13.92 -3.48 21.29
C THR A 82 15.22 -2.74 20.95
N GLY A 83 15.15 -1.60 20.25
CA GLY A 83 16.32 -0.87 19.80
C GLY A 83 16.98 -1.48 18.56
N GLY A 84 16.41 -2.54 17.98
CA GLY A 84 16.95 -3.20 16.78
C GLY A 84 17.07 -2.25 15.59
N SER A 85 16.05 -1.43 15.35
CA SER A 85 16.09 -0.39 14.31
C SER A 85 17.21 0.64 14.57
N LYS A 86 17.44 1.01 15.84
CA LYS A 86 18.47 1.99 16.20
C LYS A 86 19.89 1.41 16.02
N ALA A 87 20.12 0.19 16.47
CA ALA A 87 21.40 -0.51 16.28
C ALA A 87 21.71 -0.72 14.78
N TYR A 88 20.69 -1.09 14.00
CA TYR A 88 20.81 -1.15 12.53
C TYR A 88 21.15 0.22 11.94
N GLY A 89 20.49 1.29 12.40
CA GLY A 89 20.78 2.66 11.99
C GLY A 89 22.22 3.10 12.27
N GLU A 90 22.76 2.77 13.44
CA GLU A 90 24.14 3.09 13.82
C GLU A 90 25.16 2.31 12.98
N TRP A 91 24.94 1.01 12.78
CA TRP A 91 25.78 0.18 11.89
C TRP A 91 25.72 0.66 10.43
N ALA A 92 24.51 0.88 9.91
CA ALA A 92 24.28 1.32 8.54
C ALA A 92 24.87 2.71 8.30
N ALA A 93 24.81 3.62 9.27
CA ALA A 93 25.47 4.92 9.19
C ALA A 93 27.01 4.85 9.23
N GLY A 94 27.59 3.78 9.79
CA GLY A 94 29.04 3.53 9.67
C GLY A 94 29.45 3.17 8.24
N LYS A 95 28.55 2.50 7.49
CA LYS A 95 28.74 2.07 6.09
C LYS A 95 28.30 3.13 5.08
N ILE A 96 27.18 3.80 5.32
CA ILE A 96 26.53 4.78 4.46
C ILE A 96 26.86 6.17 4.99
N LYS A 97 27.79 6.86 4.31
CA LYS A 97 28.31 8.17 4.74
C LYS A 97 27.72 9.36 3.97
N THR A 98 26.91 9.12 2.94
CA THR A 98 26.42 10.17 2.04
C THR A 98 24.89 10.17 1.97
N LYS A 99 24.30 11.37 1.82
CA LYS A 99 22.84 11.54 1.64
C LYS A 99 22.30 10.73 0.45
N LYS A 100 23.02 10.76 -0.68
CA LYS A 100 22.67 9.98 -1.88
C LYS A 100 22.75 8.47 -1.61
N GLY A 101 23.75 8.01 -0.85
CA GLY A 101 23.88 6.60 -0.46
C GLY A 101 22.72 6.14 0.42
N ALA A 102 22.25 6.97 1.34
CA ALA A 102 21.08 6.66 2.17
C ALA A 102 19.81 6.53 1.33
N GLN A 103 19.56 7.46 0.39
CA GLN A 103 18.41 7.38 -0.52
C GLN A 103 18.47 6.14 -1.44
N LEU A 104 19.63 5.86 -2.03
CA LEU A 104 19.81 4.69 -2.90
C LEU A 104 19.66 3.38 -2.11
N ALA A 105 20.13 3.32 -0.87
CA ALA A 105 19.93 2.17 0.00
C ALA A 105 18.45 1.97 0.34
N THR A 106 17.70 3.04 0.60
CA THR A 106 16.25 2.95 0.87
C THR A 106 15.50 2.42 -0.35
N VAL A 107 15.82 2.95 -1.54
CA VAL A 107 15.21 2.50 -2.81
C VAL A 107 15.61 1.06 -3.10
N GLY A 108 16.87 0.69 -2.92
CA GLY A 108 17.36 -0.68 -3.13
C GLY A 108 16.70 -1.67 -2.18
N LEU A 109 16.53 -1.30 -0.90
CA LEU A 109 15.83 -2.13 0.08
C LEU A 109 14.36 -2.30 -0.30
N GLY A 110 13.69 -1.23 -0.75
CA GLY A 110 12.31 -1.31 -1.22
C GLY A 110 12.11 -2.11 -2.50
N ALA A 111 13.10 -2.11 -3.41
CA ALA A 111 13.09 -2.96 -4.59
C ALA A 111 13.33 -4.43 -4.22
N LEU A 112 14.21 -4.72 -3.25
CA LEU A 112 14.54 -6.07 -2.82
C LEU A 112 13.41 -6.72 -2.01
N ILE A 113 12.70 -5.94 -1.18
CA ILE A 113 11.60 -6.40 -0.33
C ILE A 113 10.23 -6.20 -1.03
N PHE A 114 10.18 -6.07 -2.35
CA PHE A 114 8.95 -5.89 -3.14
C PHE A 114 8.11 -7.19 -3.26
N VAL A 115 7.81 -7.83 -2.12
CA VAL A 115 6.97 -9.03 -2.04
C VAL A 115 5.49 -8.64 -1.96
N ASP A 116 5.19 -7.56 -1.23
CA ASP A 116 3.85 -7.05 -0.96
C ASP A 116 3.92 -5.55 -0.60
N ASP A 117 2.90 -4.76 -0.93
CA ASP A 117 2.91 -3.31 -0.71
C ASP A 117 2.87 -2.95 0.79
N TYR A 118 2.14 -3.72 1.60
CA TYR A 118 2.06 -3.49 3.03
C TYR A 118 3.37 -3.85 3.74
N PHE A 119 3.93 -5.02 3.44
CA PHE A 119 5.19 -5.46 4.05
C PHE A 119 6.36 -4.55 3.66
N ASN A 120 6.41 -4.12 2.40
CA ASN A 120 7.46 -3.26 1.89
C ASN A 120 7.45 -1.90 2.60
N CYS A 121 6.32 -1.20 2.62
CA CYS A 121 6.22 0.11 3.27
C CYS A 121 6.53 0.05 4.77
N LEU A 122 6.06 -0.99 5.46
CA LEU A 122 6.27 -1.12 6.90
C LEU A 122 7.73 -1.49 7.23
N THR A 123 8.32 -2.42 6.50
CA THR A 123 9.67 -2.92 6.79
C THR A 123 10.74 -1.91 6.38
N VAL A 124 10.67 -1.37 5.16
CA VAL A 124 11.64 -0.39 4.66
C VAL A 124 11.55 0.90 5.47
N GLY A 125 10.34 1.36 5.78
CA GLY A 125 10.13 2.54 6.61
C GLY A 125 10.79 2.40 7.99
N ASN A 126 10.50 1.31 8.72
CA ASN A 126 11.05 1.11 10.05
C ASN A 126 12.56 0.81 10.06
N ALA A 127 13.09 0.14 9.03
CA ALA A 127 14.52 -0.16 8.93
C ALA A 127 15.34 1.06 8.52
N MET A 128 14.86 1.86 7.58
CA MET A 128 15.61 2.98 7.02
C MET A 128 15.45 4.30 7.77
N ARG A 129 14.37 4.46 8.55
CA ARG A 129 14.11 5.70 9.31
C ARG A 129 15.31 6.17 10.14
N PRO A 130 16.02 5.32 10.91
CA PRO A 130 17.20 5.75 11.67
C PRO A 130 18.39 6.18 10.78
N VAL A 131 18.50 5.62 9.57
CA VAL A 131 19.55 5.95 8.59
C VAL A 131 19.25 7.28 7.91
N THR A 132 18.00 7.49 7.49
CA THR A 132 17.53 8.72 6.86
C THR A 132 17.50 9.89 7.83
N ASP A 133 17.02 9.68 9.06
CA ASP A 133 16.97 10.70 10.11
C ASP A 133 18.38 11.25 10.42
N LYS A 134 19.41 10.37 10.47
CA LYS A 134 20.80 10.78 10.70
C LYS A 134 21.38 11.63 9.57
N HIS A 135 20.91 11.43 8.34
CA HIS A 135 21.29 12.21 7.17
C HIS A 135 20.37 13.43 6.92
N LYS A 136 19.34 13.63 7.78
CA LYS A 136 18.31 14.67 7.67
C LYS A 136 17.61 14.63 6.31
N ILE A 137 17.08 13.47 5.96
CA ILE A 137 16.32 13.18 4.72
C ILE A 137 14.90 12.82 5.09
#